data_AF-A0A0H2TP34-F1
#
_entry.id   AF-A0A0H2TP34-F1
#
_cell.length_a   1.000
_cell.length_b   1.000
_cell.length_c   1.000
_cell.angle_alpha   90.00
_cell.angle_beta   90.00
_cell.angle_gamma   90.00
#
_symmetry.space_group_name_H-M   'P 1'
#
loop_
_entity.id
_entity.type
_entity.pdbx_description
1 polymer ?
#
loop_
_entity_poly.entity_id
_entity_poly.type
_entity_poly.pdbx_seq_one_letter_code
_entity_poly.pdbx_strand_id
1 'polypeptide(L)'
;MRPPRESFNISDWEDDKQFLRCWRHQDCQPCLVEDGCSWCPFASSWTCTPNAYSIPLLAPAYNENICPHWAERWEIRTRPLGCQVSTITALTGAVSIASTLTIVALVF
;
A
#
# COMPACT_ATOMS: atom_id res chain seq x y z
N MET A 1 6.77 37.56 22.38
CA MET A 1 7.84 36.54 22.29
C MET A 1 7.94 36.09 20.84
N ARG A 2 9.11 35.66 20.36
CA ARG A 2 9.25 34.95 19.08
C ARG A 2 9.32 33.45 19.41
N PRO A 3 8.59 32.55 18.75
CA PRO A 3 8.73 31.11 18.98
C PRO A 3 10.16 30.66 18.64
N PRO A 4 10.66 29.57 19.25
CA PRO A 4 11.94 28.99 18.86
C PRO A 4 11.91 28.60 17.38
N ARG A 5 13.06 28.72 16.69
CA ARG A 5 13.24 28.05 15.40
C ARG A 5 13.45 26.57 15.68
N GLU A 6 12.38 25.79 15.53
CA GLU A 6 12.51 24.35 15.30
C GLU A 6 13.40 24.14 14.06
N SER A 7 14.28 23.14 14.12
CA SER A 7 15.16 22.80 13.00
C SER A 7 14.34 22.04 11.95
N PHE A 8 13.65 22.79 11.10
CA PHE A 8 12.76 22.26 10.06
C PHE A 8 13.52 21.31 9.14
N ASN A 9 13.35 20.00 9.33
CA ASN A 9 14.02 18.99 8.53
C ASN A 9 13.45 19.02 7.12
N ILE A 10 14.31 18.83 6.11
CA ILE A 10 13.89 18.83 4.70
C ILE A 10 12.97 17.62 4.41
N SER A 11 13.23 16.49 5.07
CA SER A 11 12.45 15.25 4.95
C SER A 11 10.97 15.42 5.30
N ASP A 12 10.63 16.16 6.38
CA ASP A 12 9.23 16.41 6.75
C ASP A 12 8.45 17.05 5.59
N TRP A 13 9.07 17.97 4.84
CA TRP A 13 8.44 18.58 3.66
C TRP A 13 8.36 17.62 2.46
N GLU A 14 9.13 16.55 2.41
CA GLU A 14 9.10 15.56 1.33
C GLU A 14 8.04 14.49 1.63
N ASP A 15 7.99 14.01 2.88
CA ASP A 15 6.93 13.16 3.41
C ASP A 15 5.55 13.85 3.33
N ASP A 16 5.41 15.11 3.77
CA ASP A 16 4.17 15.91 3.62
C ASP A 16 3.75 16.06 2.15
N LYS A 17 4.71 16.31 1.24
CA LYS A 17 4.40 16.42 -0.20
C LYS A 17 3.95 15.09 -0.79
N GLN A 18 4.57 13.98 -0.41
CA GLN A 18 4.18 12.66 -0.88
C GLN A 18 2.81 12.26 -0.31
N PHE A 19 2.57 12.52 0.98
CA PHE A 19 1.25 12.37 1.61
C PHE A 19 0.18 13.18 0.87
N LEU A 20 0.38 14.50 0.68
CA LEU A 20 -0.57 15.37 -0.01
C LEU A 20 -0.78 14.97 -1.49
N ARG A 21 0.26 14.50 -2.18
CA ARG A 21 0.17 14.00 -3.56
C ARG A 21 -0.75 12.78 -3.67
N CYS A 22 -0.57 11.80 -2.77
CA CYS A 22 -1.43 10.62 -2.70
C CYS A 22 -2.84 11.00 -2.23
N TRP A 23 -2.96 11.69 -1.10
CA TRP A 23 -4.23 12.03 -0.43
C TRP A 23 -5.20 12.82 -1.31
N ARG A 24 -4.69 13.65 -2.23
CA ARG A 24 -5.50 14.36 -3.25
C ARG A 24 -6.38 13.40 -4.08
N HIS A 25 -5.98 12.14 -4.25
CA HIS A 25 -6.71 11.15 -5.03
C HIS A 25 -7.69 10.38 -4.14
N GLN A 26 -8.97 10.71 -4.28
CA GLN A 26 -10.10 10.09 -3.57
C GLN A 26 -10.73 8.92 -4.37
N ASP A 27 -10.02 8.43 -5.39
CA ASP A 27 -10.40 7.31 -6.24
C ASP A 27 -9.21 6.35 -6.40
N CYS A 28 -9.48 5.05 -6.37
CA CYS A 28 -8.45 4.03 -6.47
C CYS A 28 -7.62 4.12 -7.77
N GLN A 29 -8.25 4.36 -8.92
CA GLN A 29 -7.53 4.37 -10.20
C GLN A 29 -6.46 5.47 -10.29
N PRO A 30 -6.77 6.77 -10.10
CA PRO A 30 -5.74 7.82 -10.12
C PRO A 30 -4.77 7.70 -8.92
N CYS A 31 -5.19 7.16 -7.77
CA CYS A 31 -4.26 6.82 -6.68
C CYS A 31 -3.18 5.82 -7.13
N LEU A 32 -3.55 4.74 -7.80
CA LEU A 32 -2.61 3.71 -8.26
C LEU A 32 -1.85 4.08 -9.54
N VAL A 33 -2.23 5.15 -10.24
CA VAL A 33 -1.42 5.73 -11.32
C VAL A 33 -0.17 6.41 -10.75
N GLU A 34 -0.22 7.00 -9.56
CA GLU A 34 0.91 7.72 -8.97
C GLU A 34 1.96 6.78 -8.32
N ASP A 35 3.24 6.99 -8.66
CA ASP A 35 4.38 6.32 -8.02
C ASP A 35 4.49 6.70 -6.53
N GLY A 36 4.61 5.67 -5.67
CA GLY A 36 4.76 5.84 -4.22
C GLY A 36 3.45 5.99 -3.44
N CYS A 37 2.30 5.58 -4.01
CA CYS A 37 0.98 5.60 -3.36
C CYS A 37 0.33 4.20 -3.31
N SER A 38 -0.57 3.98 -2.34
CA SER A 38 -1.41 2.79 -2.21
C SER A 38 -2.82 3.11 -1.73
N TRP A 39 -3.76 2.19 -1.92
CA TRP A 39 -5.18 2.42 -1.66
C TRP A 39 -5.71 1.50 -0.55
N CYS A 40 -6.32 2.10 0.48
CA CYS A 40 -6.94 1.39 1.61
C CYS A 40 -8.48 1.39 1.45
N PRO A 41 -9.11 0.29 1.00
CA PRO A 41 -10.52 0.31 0.60
C PRO A 41 -11.53 0.25 1.76
N PHE A 42 -11.17 -0.28 2.94
CA PHE A 42 -12.12 -0.56 4.03
C PHE A 42 -12.15 0.48 5.17
N ALA A 43 -11.16 1.38 5.25
CA ALA A 43 -10.81 2.16 6.45
C ALA A 43 -11.77 3.32 6.82
N SER A 44 -13.07 3.18 6.50
CA SER A 44 -14.12 4.20 6.63
C SER A 44 -13.94 5.47 5.76
N SER A 45 -12.94 5.55 4.86
CA SER A 45 -12.62 6.82 4.18
C SER A 45 -12.20 6.77 2.71
N TRP A 46 -12.09 5.59 2.05
CA TRP A 46 -11.66 5.49 0.63
C TRP A 46 -10.38 6.31 0.36
N THR A 47 -9.30 5.99 1.06
CA THR A 47 -8.12 6.86 1.13
C THR A 47 -6.89 6.30 0.42
N CYS A 48 -6.14 7.22 -0.20
CA CYS A 48 -4.87 6.99 -0.87
C CYS A 48 -3.71 7.39 0.07
N THR A 49 -2.96 6.39 0.55
CA THR A 49 -1.85 6.57 1.51
C THR A 49 -0.49 6.57 0.80
N PRO A 50 0.51 7.30 1.32
CA PRO A 50 1.88 7.20 0.81
C PRO A 50 2.49 5.83 1.16
N ASN A 51 3.19 5.26 0.21
CA ASN A 51 3.80 3.93 0.30
C ASN A 51 5.17 3.95 -0.39
N ALA A 52 6.21 4.20 0.40
CA ALA A 52 7.60 4.23 -0.05
C ALA A 52 8.28 2.85 -0.09
N TYR A 53 7.53 1.75 0.12
CA TYR A 53 8.12 0.41 0.15
C TYR A 53 8.42 -0.10 -1.27
N SER A 54 9.66 -0.54 -1.49
CA SER A 54 10.17 -1.01 -2.79
C SER A 54 9.42 -2.22 -3.36
N ILE A 55 8.77 -3.01 -2.50
CA ILE A 55 7.83 -4.06 -2.90
C ILE A 55 6.47 -3.73 -2.28
N PRO A 56 5.58 -2.98 -2.97
CA PRO A 56 4.35 -2.49 -2.35
C PRO A 56 3.37 -3.63 -1.98
N LEU A 57 3.44 -4.77 -2.69
CA LEU A 57 2.73 -6.01 -2.33
C LEU A 57 3.10 -6.53 -0.93
N LEU A 58 4.32 -6.25 -0.45
CA LEU A 58 4.80 -6.60 0.88
C LEU A 58 4.80 -5.41 1.85
N ALA A 59 4.22 -4.24 1.50
CA ALA A 59 4.03 -3.15 2.46
C ALA A 59 3.27 -3.63 3.72
N PRO A 60 2.22 -4.48 3.59
CA PRO A 60 2.28 -5.89 3.95
C PRO A 60 2.97 -6.20 5.28
N ALA A 61 4.09 -6.93 5.18
CA ALA A 61 4.92 -7.30 6.32
C ALA A 61 5.65 -6.09 6.93
N TYR A 62 6.02 -5.09 6.13
CA TYR A 62 6.89 -3.99 6.60
C TYR A 62 6.23 -3.01 7.56
N ASN A 63 4.94 -2.73 7.43
CA ASN A 63 4.25 -1.77 8.29
C ASN A 63 2.80 -2.20 8.58
N GLU A 64 2.43 -2.18 9.86
CA GLU A 64 1.09 -2.61 10.31
C GLU A 64 0.06 -1.47 10.35
N ASN A 65 0.53 -0.22 10.31
CA ASN A 65 -0.27 0.99 10.32
C ASN A 65 -0.33 1.66 8.93
N ILE A 66 -0.02 0.91 7.86
CA ILE A 66 -0.06 1.36 6.45
C ILE A 66 -1.48 1.73 5.98
N CYS A 67 -2.50 1.15 6.63
CA CYS A 67 -3.89 1.58 6.60
C CYS A 67 -4.33 1.90 8.05
N PRO A 68 -5.33 2.79 8.27
CA PRO A 68 -5.78 3.19 9.61
C PRO A 68 -6.31 2.05 10.52
N HIS A 69 -6.56 0.86 9.99
CA HIS A 69 -7.09 -0.27 10.74
C HIS A 69 -6.27 -1.55 10.47
N TRP A 70 -5.77 -2.17 11.54
CA TRP A 70 -4.85 -3.31 11.50
C TRP A 70 -5.39 -4.54 10.75
N ALA A 71 -6.71 -4.76 10.80
CA ALA A 71 -7.37 -5.89 10.14
C ALA A 71 -7.40 -5.74 8.60
N GLU A 72 -7.31 -4.50 8.11
CA GLU A 72 -7.39 -4.16 6.68
C GLU A 72 -6.03 -4.07 5.99
N ARG A 73 -4.95 -4.21 6.77
CA ARG A 73 -3.55 -4.29 6.33
C ARG A 73 -3.34 -5.19 5.10
N TRP A 74 -4.15 -6.25 4.98
CA TRP A 74 -4.11 -7.25 3.92
C TRP A 74 -5.08 -6.99 2.74
N GLU A 75 -6.04 -6.07 2.91
CA GLU A 75 -6.97 -5.59 1.87
C GLU A 75 -6.43 -4.40 1.06
N ILE A 76 -5.24 -3.90 1.40
CA ILE A 76 -4.55 -2.85 0.66
C ILE A 76 -4.40 -3.22 -0.81
N ARG A 77 -4.70 -2.25 -1.68
CA ARG A 77 -4.54 -2.35 -3.14
C ARG A 77 -3.35 -1.52 -3.58
N THR A 78 -2.57 -2.05 -4.51
CA THR A 78 -1.29 -1.48 -4.93
C THR A 78 -1.13 -1.55 -6.44
N ARG A 79 -0.27 -0.71 -6.99
CA ARG A 79 -0.06 -0.50 -8.43
C ARG A 79 0.05 -1.80 -9.26
N PRO A 80 0.81 -2.85 -8.86
CA PRO A 80 0.90 -4.09 -9.63
C PRO A 80 -0.37 -4.98 -9.60
N LEU A 81 -1.32 -4.72 -8.69
CA LEU A 81 -2.61 -5.44 -8.61
C LEU A 81 -3.78 -4.65 -9.19
N GLY A 82 -3.67 -3.32 -9.25
CA GLY A 82 -4.75 -2.44 -9.67
C GLY A 82 -5.93 -2.43 -8.68
N CYS A 83 -7.08 -1.97 -9.17
CA CYS A 83 -8.22 -1.66 -8.29
C CYS A 83 -9.21 -2.81 -8.06
N GLN A 84 -9.07 -3.92 -8.77
CA GLN A 84 -10.00 -5.06 -8.72
C GLN A 84 -9.44 -6.27 -7.94
N VAL A 85 -8.18 -6.21 -7.50
CA VAL A 85 -7.49 -7.33 -6.83
C VAL A 85 -6.90 -6.81 -5.52
N SER A 86 -7.38 -7.33 -4.38
CA SER A 86 -6.78 -7.08 -3.07
C SER A 86 -5.53 -7.94 -2.87
N THR A 87 -4.63 -7.52 -1.96
CA THR A 87 -3.40 -8.27 -1.68
C THR A 87 -3.67 -9.71 -1.22
N ILE A 88 -4.75 -9.95 -0.47
CA ILE A 88 -5.27 -11.30 -0.15
C ILE A 88 -5.53 -12.14 -1.41
N THR A 89 -6.23 -11.62 -2.40
CA THR A 89 -6.59 -12.35 -3.64
C THR A 89 -5.33 -12.74 -4.41
N ALA A 90 -4.34 -11.84 -4.50
CA ALA A 90 -3.06 -12.12 -5.13
C ALA A 90 -2.25 -13.17 -4.37
N LEU A 91 -2.20 -13.08 -3.03
CA LEU A 91 -1.51 -14.04 -2.17
C LEU A 91 -2.12 -15.44 -2.30
N THR A 92 -3.45 -15.55 -2.20
CA THR A 92 -4.18 -16.82 -2.36
C THR A 92 -3.93 -17.42 -3.74
N GLY A 93 -4.03 -16.62 -4.81
CA GLY A 93 -3.77 -17.09 -6.18
C GLY A 93 -2.34 -17.62 -6.36
N ALA A 94 -1.34 -16.91 -5.85
CA ALA A 94 0.06 -17.34 -5.88
C ALA A 94 0.28 -18.66 -5.11
N VAL A 95 -0.31 -18.80 -3.92
CA VAL A 95 -0.23 -20.03 -3.11
C VAL A 95 -0.93 -21.20 -3.81
N SER A 96 -2.10 -20.99 -4.42
CA SER A 96 -2.82 -22.03 -5.19
C SER A 96 -2.04 -22.50 -6.41
N ILE A 97 -1.39 -21.59 -7.15
CA ILE A 97 -0.54 -21.95 -8.29
C ILE A 97 0.70 -22.71 -7.82
N ALA A 98 1.40 -22.22 -6.79
CA ALA A 98 2.60 -22.87 -6.25
C ALA A 98 2.30 -24.28 -5.73
N SER A 99 1.19 -24.46 -5.00
CA SER A 99 0.72 -25.75 -4.48
C SER A 99 0.36 -26.73 -5.62
N THR A 100 -0.32 -26.24 -6.66
CA THR A 100 -0.63 -27.07 -7.85
C THR A 100 0.66 -27.52 -8.56
N LEU A 101 1.64 -26.63 -8.71
CA LEU A 101 2.92 -26.94 -9.36
C LEU A 101 3.77 -27.93 -8.55
N THR A 102 3.82 -27.81 -7.21
CA THR A 102 4.54 -28.79 -6.38
C THR A 102 3.84 -30.15 -6.36
N ILE A 103 2.51 -30.21 -6.37
CA ILE A 103 1.78 -31.49 -6.51
C ILE A 103 2.11 -32.14 -7.86
N VAL A 104 2.08 -31.39 -8.97
CA VAL A 104 2.44 -31.92 -10.30
C VAL A 104 3.89 -32.41 -10.32
N ALA A 105 4.84 -31.64 -9.78
CA ALA A 105 6.26 -31.99 -9.72
C ALA A 105 6.65 -33.02 -8.63
N LEU A 106 5.67 -33.56 -7.89
CA LEU A 106 5.82 -34.72 -6.99
C LEU A 106 5.10 -35.97 -7.53
N VAL A 107 4.30 -35.83 -8.58
CA VAL A 107 3.53 -36.91 -9.23
C VAL A 107 4.16 -37.34 -10.57
N PHE A 108 4.95 -36.46 -11.19
CA PHE A 108 5.77 -36.71 -12.39
C PHE A 108 7.26 -36.77 -12.05
#